data_AF-A0A9P1FLT8-F1
#
_entry.id   AF-A0A9P1FLT8-F1
#
_cell.length_a   1.000
_cell.length_b   1.000
_cell.length_c   1.000
_cell.angle_alpha   90.00
_cell.angle_beta   90.00
_cell.angle_gamma   90.00
#
_symmetry.space_group_name_H-M   'P 1'
#
loop_
_entity.id
_entity.type
_entity.pdbx_description
1 polymer ?
#
loop_
_entity_poly.entity_id
_entity_poly.type
_entity_poly.pdbx_seq_one_letter_code
_entity_poly.pdbx_strand_id
1 'polypeptide(L)'
;MSRSSRVGRVARVVFVGFLVALLVKWAPLDFSVARKGTAPAALQAAPELGFGKYREKTILDVVNEDPDYCRWIVDTYNSAPDDCTEKLKIAAEWIQENNPEINEGRLMGFGKHRSETMEWVYENEQDYTAWVMSKFKEADNDHGGKLAAFARYVLERQENEE
;
A
#
# COMPACT_ATOMS: atom_id res chain seq x y z
N MET A 1 45.50 -11.65 32.58
CA MET A 1 44.52 -11.33 33.63
C MET A 1 44.25 -9.84 33.63
N SER A 2 42.96 -9.46 33.70
CA SER A 2 42.38 -8.14 34.01
C SER A 2 42.72 -6.94 33.09
N ARG A 3 41.72 -6.38 32.37
CA ARG A 3 40.74 -5.35 32.82
C ARG A 3 41.46 -4.05 33.24
N SER A 4 41.07 -2.84 32.87
CA SER A 4 39.82 -2.29 32.35
C SER A 4 40.10 -0.84 31.95
N SER A 5 39.35 -0.38 30.96
CA SER A 5 39.17 1.00 30.50
C SER A 5 38.76 1.97 31.62
N ARG A 6 39.14 3.25 31.47
CA ARG A 6 38.33 4.48 31.70
C ARG A 6 39.13 5.73 31.26
N VAL A 7 38.73 6.41 30.18
CA VAL A 7 37.75 7.53 30.08
C VAL A 7 38.36 8.89 30.45
N GLY A 8 38.21 9.86 29.54
CA GLY A 8 38.46 11.28 29.79
C GLY A 8 38.62 12.11 28.52
N ARG A 9 37.59 12.15 27.65
CA ARG A 9 37.61 12.96 26.43
C ARG A 9 36.98 14.34 26.71
N VAL A 10 37.86 15.33 26.77
CA VAL A 10 37.80 16.76 26.38
C VAL A 10 36.46 17.50 26.40
N ALA A 11 36.45 18.61 27.16
CA ALA A 11 35.42 19.65 27.23
C ALA A 11 35.29 20.51 25.95
N ARG A 12 34.15 21.20 25.83
CA ARG A 12 33.82 22.48 25.13
C ARG A 12 32.44 22.32 24.45
N VAL A 13 31.49 23.25 24.46
CA VAL A 13 31.33 24.64 24.92
C VAL A 13 29.82 24.86 25.05
N VAL A 14 29.39 25.54 26.10
CA VAL A 14 28.00 26.01 26.28
C VAL A 14 27.83 27.29 25.46
N PHE A 15 26.85 27.34 24.57
CA PHE A 15 26.38 28.59 23.98
C PHE A 15 24.90 28.75 24.33
N VAL A 16 24.63 29.60 25.31
CA VAL A 16 23.31 30.13 25.64
C VAL A 16 23.28 31.55 25.09
N GLY A 17 22.29 31.85 24.24
CA GLY A 17 22.08 33.17 23.65
C GLY A 17 20.69 33.28 23.05
N PHE A 18 19.78 33.80 23.87
CA PHE A 18 18.33 34.02 23.69
C PHE A 18 18.00 35.14 22.67
N LEU A 19 16.69 35.24 22.32
CA LEU A 19 15.94 36.42 21.79
C LEU A 19 16.06 36.76 20.29
N VAL A 20 15.03 37.15 19.51
CA VAL A 20 13.73 37.81 19.77
C VAL A 20 12.67 37.34 18.74
N ALA A 21 11.41 37.38 19.18
CA ALA A 21 10.17 37.03 18.50
C ALA A 21 9.69 37.94 17.35
N LEU A 22 8.59 37.46 16.73
CA LEU A 22 7.51 38.17 16.01
C LEU A 22 7.81 38.69 14.60
N LEU A 23 7.02 38.22 13.63
CA LEU A 23 6.08 39.09 12.92
C LEU A 23 4.97 38.24 12.26
N VAL A 24 3.82 38.25 12.92
CA VAL A 24 2.51 38.00 12.33
C VAL A 24 2.30 38.99 11.19
N LYS A 25 1.98 38.49 10.00
CA LYS A 25 1.42 39.32 8.91
C LYS A 25 0.09 38.74 8.48
N TRP A 26 -0.96 39.24 9.11
CA TRP A 26 -2.32 39.26 8.57
C TRP A 26 -2.40 40.36 7.50
N ALA A 27 -2.94 40.04 6.33
CA ALA A 27 -3.60 41.01 5.46
C ALA A 27 -4.77 40.29 4.74
N PRO A 28 -5.96 40.91 4.69
CA PRO A 28 -7.18 40.28 4.19
C PRO A 28 -7.28 40.44 2.68
N LEU A 29 -7.65 39.37 1.98
CA LEU A 29 -8.19 39.47 0.62
C LEU A 29 -9.54 38.77 0.61
N ASP A 30 -10.57 39.61 0.69
CA ASP A 30 -11.89 39.30 0.16
C ASP A 30 -11.72 38.95 -1.33
N PHE A 31 -11.93 37.67 -1.63
CA PHE A 31 -12.21 37.23 -2.98
C PHE A 31 -13.51 36.42 -2.93
N SER A 32 -14.61 37.13 -2.69
CA SER A 32 -15.93 36.65 -3.12
C SER A 32 -15.97 36.60 -4.65
N VAL A 33 -15.37 35.56 -5.22
CA VAL A 33 -15.75 35.04 -6.53
C VAL A 33 -16.52 33.77 -6.26
N ALA A 34 -17.84 33.90 -6.41
CA ALA A 34 -18.71 32.79 -6.68
C ALA A 34 -18.20 32.06 -7.94
N ARG A 35 -17.51 30.94 -7.73
CA ARG A 35 -17.41 29.87 -8.73
C ARG A 35 -18.08 28.63 -8.15
N LYS A 36 -19.29 28.40 -8.64
CA LYS A 36 -20.05 27.17 -8.52
C LYS A 36 -19.22 26.06 -9.18
N GLY A 37 -18.69 25.13 -8.41
CA GLY A 37 -17.91 24.00 -8.94
C GLY A 37 -16.99 23.38 -7.90
N THR A 38 -17.47 22.28 -7.31
CA THR A 38 -16.69 21.13 -6.79
C THR A 38 -15.49 21.44 -5.90
N ALA A 39 -15.67 21.25 -4.59
CA ALA A 39 -14.56 21.18 -3.64
C ALA A 39 -13.55 20.08 -4.06
N PRO A 40 -12.24 20.30 -3.89
CA PRO A 40 -11.22 19.29 -4.16
C PRO A 40 -11.45 18.08 -3.26
N ALA A 41 -11.18 16.89 -3.79
CA ALA A 41 -11.35 15.56 -3.20
C ALA A 41 -10.45 15.28 -1.97
N ALA A 42 -10.40 16.20 -1.01
CA ALA A 42 -9.61 16.14 0.19
C ALA A 42 -10.49 16.49 1.39
N LEU A 43 -11.44 15.62 1.72
CA LEU A 43 -11.94 15.35 3.08
C LEU A 43 -13.05 14.27 3.12
N GLN A 44 -13.05 13.29 2.21
CA GLN A 44 -13.90 12.11 2.46
C GLN A 44 -13.23 11.32 3.58
N ALA A 45 -13.77 11.42 4.80
CA ALA A 45 -13.33 10.56 5.89
C ALA A 45 -13.40 9.11 5.39
N ALA A 46 -12.27 8.40 5.43
CA ALA A 46 -12.22 7.03 4.95
C ALA A 46 -13.32 6.21 5.65
N PRO A 47 -14.09 5.39 4.90
CA PRO A 47 -15.15 4.59 5.48
C PRO A 47 -14.64 3.76 6.66
N GLU A 48 -15.51 3.48 7.62
CA GLU A 48 -15.22 2.47 8.65
C GLU A 48 -15.05 1.11 7.99
N LEU A 49 -14.04 0.34 8.42
CA LEU A 49 -13.80 -1.00 7.88
C LEU A 49 -15.01 -1.91 8.16
N GLY A 50 -15.53 -1.91 9.39
CA GLY A 50 -16.78 -2.57 9.73
C GLY A 50 -16.75 -4.10 9.73
N PHE A 51 -15.58 -4.74 9.58
CA PHE A 51 -15.36 -6.18 9.72
C PHE A 51 -13.96 -6.53 10.24
N GLY A 52 -13.77 -7.79 10.64
CA GLY A 52 -12.46 -8.34 11.00
C GLY A 52 -11.81 -7.73 12.25
N LYS A 53 -10.47 -7.79 12.28
CA LYS A 53 -9.63 -7.35 13.43
C LYS A 53 -9.78 -5.86 13.71
N TYR A 54 -9.95 -5.05 12.65
CA TYR A 54 -9.96 -3.59 12.73
C TYR A 54 -11.36 -2.99 12.46
N ARG A 55 -12.43 -3.71 12.77
CA ARG A 55 -13.82 -3.33 12.42
C ARG A 55 -14.27 -1.93 12.89
N GLU A 56 -13.66 -1.41 13.96
CA GLU A 56 -14.00 -0.10 14.56
C GLU A 56 -13.08 1.03 14.08
N LYS A 57 -12.14 0.73 13.16
CA LYS A 57 -11.20 1.70 12.59
C LYS A 57 -11.64 2.10 11.18
N THR A 58 -11.17 3.26 10.73
CA THR A 58 -11.33 3.65 9.32
C THR A 58 -10.36 2.87 8.44
N ILE A 59 -10.69 2.71 7.16
CA ILE A 59 -9.80 2.04 6.20
C ILE A 59 -8.42 2.73 6.17
N LEU A 60 -8.40 4.07 6.24
CA LEU A 60 -7.15 4.85 6.29
C LEU A 60 -6.31 4.54 7.53
N ASP A 61 -6.91 4.38 8.72
CA ASP A 61 -6.16 4.00 9.92
C ASP A 61 -5.52 2.62 9.74
N VAL A 62 -6.23 1.68 9.12
CA VAL A 62 -5.74 0.32 8.87
C VAL A 62 -4.60 0.32 7.86
N VAL A 63 -4.68 1.14 6.81
CA VAL A 63 -3.58 1.32 5.85
C VAL A 63 -2.30 1.77 6.55
N ASN A 64 -2.40 2.74 7.46
CA ASN A 64 -1.23 3.27 8.16
C ASN A 64 -0.68 2.31 9.22
N GLU A 65 -1.52 1.47 9.82
CA GLU A 65 -1.14 0.57 10.90
C GLU A 65 -0.70 -0.81 10.42
N ASP A 66 -1.36 -1.37 9.42
CA ASP A 66 -1.18 -2.74 8.95
C ASP A 66 -1.42 -2.88 7.43
N PRO A 67 -0.41 -2.48 6.62
CA PRO A 67 -0.48 -2.62 5.17
C PRO A 67 -0.67 -4.06 4.68
N ASP A 68 -0.18 -5.05 5.45
CA ASP A 68 -0.33 -6.47 5.10
C ASP A 68 -1.79 -6.93 5.25
N TYR A 69 -2.54 -6.38 6.22
CA TYR A 69 -3.97 -6.62 6.33
C TYR A 69 -4.75 -6.02 5.16
N CYS A 70 -4.39 -4.80 4.74
CA CYS A 70 -4.95 -4.18 3.53
C CYS A 70 -4.65 -5.02 2.27
N ARG A 71 -3.44 -5.57 2.16
CA ARG A 71 -3.09 -6.50 1.08
C ARG A 71 -3.97 -7.74 1.10
N TRP A 72 -4.23 -8.32 2.28
CA TRP A 72 -5.15 -9.45 2.39
C TRP A 72 -6.58 -9.10 1.95
N ILE A 73 -7.07 -7.90 2.26
CA ILE A 73 -8.40 -7.44 1.79
C ILE A 73 -8.44 -7.41 0.25
N VAL A 74 -7.45 -6.76 -0.37
CA VAL A 74 -7.35 -6.65 -1.83
C VAL A 74 -7.17 -8.02 -2.49
N ASP A 75 -6.34 -8.89 -1.92
CA ASP A 75 -6.14 -10.26 -2.42
C ASP A 75 -7.40 -11.10 -2.34
N THR A 76 -8.15 -10.98 -1.26
CA THR A 76 -9.41 -11.70 -1.06
C THR A 76 -10.44 -11.25 -2.10
N TYR A 77 -10.58 -9.93 -2.27
CA TYR A 77 -11.48 -9.35 -3.28
C TYR A 77 -11.13 -9.80 -4.70
N ASN A 78 -9.86 -9.68 -5.10
CA ASN A 78 -9.42 -10.05 -6.45
C ASN A 78 -9.50 -11.56 -6.73
N SER A 79 -9.47 -12.41 -5.70
CA SER A 79 -9.52 -13.86 -5.88
C SER A 79 -10.93 -14.36 -6.16
N ALA A 80 -11.94 -13.76 -5.54
CA ALA A 80 -13.35 -14.14 -5.66
C ALA A 80 -14.26 -12.93 -5.35
N PRO A 81 -14.42 -11.98 -6.29
CA PRO A 81 -15.14 -10.74 -6.03
C PRO A 81 -16.62 -11.00 -5.72
N ASP A 82 -17.25 -11.97 -6.39
CA ASP A 82 -18.67 -12.30 -6.21
C ASP A 82 -18.99 -12.92 -4.84
N ASP A 83 -18.01 -13.61 -4.23
CA ASP A 83 -18.16 -14.27 -2.92
C ASP A 83 -17.87 -13.34 -1.73
N CYS A 84 -17.41 -12.12 -2.00
CA CYS A 84 -17.03 -11.17 -0.96
C CYS A 84 -18.24 -10.44 -0.36
N THR A 85 -18.19 -10.19 0.96
CA THR A 85 -19.18 -9.32 1.61
C THR A 85 -19.06 -7.89 1.09
N GLU A 86 -20.17 -7.16 1.01
CA GLU A 86 -20.20 -5.77 0.52
C GLU A 86 -19.19 -4.85 1.22
N LYS A 87 -18.99 -5.00 2.54
CA LYS A 87 -17.99 -4.20 3.26
C LYS A 87 -16.56 -4.48 2.81
N LEU A 88 -16.25 -5.74 2.50
CA LEU A 88 -14.93 -6.13 2.02
C LEU A 88 -14.68 -5.57 0.62
N LYS A 89 -15.70 -5.60 -0.26
CA LYS A 89 -15.64 -4.98 -1.59
C LYS A 89 -15.36 -3.48 -1.48
N ILE A 90 -16.16 -2.75 -0.69
CA ILE A 90 -15.98 -1.31 -0.45
C ILE A 90 -14.56 -1.02 0.06
N ALA A 91 -14.06 -1.81 1.00
CA ALA A 91 -12.72 -1.63 1.54
C ALA A 91 -11.65 -1.88 0.48
N ALA A 92 -11.77 -2.96 -0.30
CA ALA A 92 -10.82 -3.29 -1.36
C ALA A 92 -10.78 -2.22 -2.45
N GLU A 93 -11.95 -1.78 -2.94
CA GLU A 93 -12.07 -0.72 -3.95
C GLU A 93 -11.46 0.59 -3.45
N TRP A 94 -11.79 0.99 -2.21
CA TRP A 94 -11.23 2.21 -1.62
C TRP A 94 -9.71 2.13 -1.49
N ILE A 95 -9.16 0.98 -1.06
CA ILE A 95 -7.72 0.76 -0.95
C ILE A 95 -7.06 0.84 -2.33
N GLN A 96 -7.65 0.20 -3.34
CA GLN A 96 -7.12 0.20 -4.71
C GLN A 96 -7.11 1.61 -5.32
N GLU A 97 -8.12 2.44 -5.02
CA GLU A 97 -8.22 3.81 -5.52
C GLU A 97 -7.26 4.78 -4.78
N ASN A 98 -7.10 4.64 -3.47
CA ASN A 98 -6.39 5.61 -2.63
C ASN A 98 -4.95 5.22 -2.28
N ASN A 99 -4.63 3.92 -2.32
CA ASN A 99 -3.33 3.36 -1.96
C ASN A 99 -2.88 2.26 -2.95
N PRO A 100 -2.68 2.60 -4.24
CA PRO A 100 -2.28 1.64 -5.26
C PRO A 100 -0.96 0.91 -4.93
N GLU A 101 -0.07 1.52 -4.13
CA GLU A 101 1.17 0.92 -3.66
C GLU A 101 0.97 -0.36 -2.84
N ILE A 102 -0.20 -0.53 -2.20
CA ILE A 102 -0.54 -1.76 -1.49
C ILE A 102 -0.69 -2.93 -2.46
N ASN A 103 -1.14 -2.64 -3.69
CA ASN A 103 -1.25 -3.61 -4.77
C ASN A 103 0.11 -3.90 -5.42
N GLU A 104 1.00 -2.90 -5.52
CA GLU A 104 2.37 -3.07 -6.04
C GLU A 104 3.24 -3.98 -5.14
N GLY A 105 2.92 -4.04 -3.84
CA GLY A 105 3.56 -4.94 -2.88
C GLY A 105 3.07 -6.40 -2.91
N ARG A 106 2.25 -6.79 -3.89
CA ARG A 106 1.63 -8.12 -3.95
C ARG A 106 2.69 -9.21 -4.06
N LEU A 107 2.89 -9.96 -2.98
CA LEU A 107 3.84 -11.05 -2.94
C LEU A 107 3.34 -12.23 -3.79
N MET A 108 4.26 -12.89 -4.49
CA MET A 108 3.98 -14.17 -5.14
C MET A 108 3.39 -15.18 -4.16
N GLY A 109 3.99 -15.30 -2.97
CA GLY A 109 3.48 -16.14 -1.90
C GLY A 109 3.46 -17.65 -2.18
N PHE A 110 4.04 -18.12 -3.30
CA PHE A 110 4.26 -19.52 -3.66
C PHE A 110 5.55 -19.71 -4.46
N GLY A 111 6.01 -20.97 -4.55
CA GLY A 111 7.15 -21.36 -5.39
C GLY A 111 8.50 -20.79 -4.95
N LYS A 112 9.46 -20.76 -5.89
CA LYS A 112 10.85 -20.30 -5.67
C LYS A 112 10.87 -18.82 -5.22
N HIS A 113 10.01 -18.01 -5.81
CA HIS A 113 9.95 -16.56 -5.61
C HIS A 113 8.85 -16.13 -4.65
N ARG A 114 8.54 -16.95 -3.63
CA ARG A 114 7.39 -16.73 -2.73
C ARG A 114 7.47 -15.47 -1.88
N SER A 115 8.65 -14.87 -1.73
CA SER A 115 8.91 -13.71 -0.87
C SER A 115 9.10 -12.43 -1.67
N GLU A 116 9.13 -12.54 -2.98
CA GLU A 116 9.28 -11.48 -3.96
C GLU A 116 7.89 -11.01 -4.41
N THR A 117 7.82 -9.76 -4.88
CA THR A 117 6.58 -9.21 -5.45
C THR A 117 6.33 -9.80 -6.83
N MET A 118 5.05 -9.88 -7.21
CA MET A 118 4.63 -10.25 -8.56
C MET A 118 5.28 -9.34 -9.60
N GLU A 119 5.35 -8.04 -9.31
CA GLU A 119 6.09 -7.04 -10.11
C GLU A 119 7.52 -7.46 -10.39
N TRP A 120 8.29 -7.71 -9.32
CA TRP A 120 9.70 -8.01 -9.45
C TRP A 120 9.92 -9.30 -10.23
N VAL A 121 9.10 -10.32 -10.00
CA VAL A 121 9.17 -11.59 -10.73
C VAL A 121 8.81 -11.40 -12.21
N TYR A 122 7.79 -10.60 -12.51
CA TYR A 122 7.41 -10.29 -13.88
C TYR A 122 8.55 -9.58 -14.64
N GLU A 123 9.19 -8.59 -14.02
CA GLU A 123 10.28 -7.82 -14.64
C GLU A 123 11.59 -8.61 -14.76
N ASN A 124 11.94 -9.43 -13.75
CA ASN A 124 13.29 -9.99 -13.61
C ASN A 124 13.37 -11.50 -13.90
N GLU A 125 12.27 -12.25 -13.83
CA GLU A 125 12.26 -13.72 -13.89
C GLU A 125 11.39 -14.23 -15.06
N GLN A 126 11.73 -13.85 -16.29
CA GLN A 126 10.97 -14.19 -17.50
C GLN A 126 10.77 -15.70 -17.70
N ASP A 127 11.80 -16.52 -17.41
CA ASP A 127 11.69 -17.99 -17.49
C ASP A 127 10.68 -18.55 -16.48
N TYR A 128 10.63 -17.96 -15.28
CA TYR A 128 9.67 -18.35 -14.25
C TYR A 128 8.25 -17.92 -14.63
N THR A 129 8.09 -16.71 -15.16
CA THR A 129 6.82 -16.21 -15.71
C THR A 129 6.30 -17.14 -16.82
N ALA A 130 7.16 -17.53 -17.77
CA ALA A 130 6.80 -18.48 -18.83
C ALA A 130 6.36 -19.84 -18.27
N TRP A 131 7.06 -20.35 -17.24
CA TRP A 131 6.68 -21.58 -16.56
C TRP A 131 5.30 -21.48 -15.88
N VAL A 132 5.02 -20.39 -15.15
CA VAL A 132 3.70 -20.19 -14.53
C VAL A 132 2.60 -20.16 -15.59
N MET A 133 2.83 -19.46 -16.70
CA MET A 133 1.86 -19.37 -17.80
C MET A 133 1.63 -20.71 -18.50
N SER A 134 2.67 -21.54 -18.65
CA SER A 134 2.52 -22.92 -19.15
C SER A 134 1.61 -23.73 -18.23
N LYS A 135 1.87 -23.67 -16.92
CA LYS A 135 1.08 -24.40 -15.91
C LYS A 135 -0.37 -23.95 -15.86
N PHE A 136 -0.61 -22.65 -15.95
CA PHE A 136 -1.95 -22.08 -15.98
C PHE A 136 -2.76 -22.55 -17.21
N LYS A 137 -2.13 -22.61 -18.39
CA LYS A 137 -2.75 -23.11 -19.62
C LYS A 137 -3.01 -24.62 -19.61
N GLU A 138 -2.08 -25.41 -19.06
CA GLU A 138 -2.21 -26.87 -18.97
C GLU A 138 -3.45 -27.32 -18.17
N ALA A 139 -3.91 -26.48 -17.25
CA ALA A 139 -5.05 -26.76 -16.39
C ALA A 139 -6.35 -26.09 -16.82
N ASP A 140 -6.46 -25.67 -18.08
CA ASP A 140 -7.64 -24.97 -18.62
C ASP A 140 -8.05 -23.73 -17.80
N ASN A 141 -7.07 -23.04 -17.21
CA ASN A 141 -7.28 -21.89 -16.33
C ASN A 141 -8.06 -22.19 -15.03
N ASP A 142 -8.35 -23.46 -14.72
CA ASP A 142 -8.98 -23.93 -13.47
C ASP A 142 -7.95 -24.05 -12.34
N HIS A 143 -7.25 -22.96 -12.09
CA HIS A 143 -6.34 -22.84 -10.96
C HIS A 143 -6.91 -21.82 -9.98
N GLY A 144 -7.23 -22.29 -8.78
CA GLY A 144 -7.48 -21.41 -7.64
C GLY A 144 -6.17 -20.92 -7.02
N GLY A 145 -6.24 -19.84 -6.24
CA GLY A 145 -5.14 -19.39 -5.40
C GLY A 145 -4.02 -18.65 -6.15
N LYS A 146 -2.83 -18.64 -5.54
CA LYS A 146 -1.78 -17.65 -5.86
C LYS A 146 -1.14 -17.80 -7.24
N LEU A 147 -1.11 -19.01 -7.80
CA LEU A 147 -0.58 -19.26 -9.14
C LEU A 147 -1.45 -18.57 -10.21
N ALA A 148 -2.77 -18.77 -10.15
CA ALA A 148 -3.70 -18.10 -11.05
C ALA A 148 -3.76 -16.59 -10.82
N ALA A 149 -3.61 -16.13 -9.57
CA ALA A 149 -3.50 -14.71 -9.29
C ALA A 149 -2.31 -14.08 -10.03
N PHE A 150 -1.15 -14.72 -10.03
CA PHE A 150 0.00 -14.25 -10.80
C PHE A 150 -0.20 -14.37 -12.31
N ALA A 151 -0.79 -15.47 -12.79
CA ALA A 151 -1.07 -15.64 -14.22
C ALA A 151 -2.02 -14.56 -14.76
N ARG A 152 -3.06 -14.20 -14.00
CA ARG A 152 -3.98 -13.09 -14.35
C ARG A 152 -3.26 -11.75 -14.36
N TYR A 153 -2.42 -11.49 -13.37
CA TYR A 153 -1.59 -10.28 -13.32
C TYR A 153 -0.70 -10.13 -14.56
N VAL A 154 -0.11 -11.23 -15.05
CA VAL A 154 0.69 -11.23 -16.29
C VAL A 154 -0.17 -10.89 -17.51
N LEU A 155 -1.38 -11.44 -17.61
CA LEU A 155 -2.30 -11.18 -18.72
C LEU A 155 -2.78 -9.72 -18.73
N GLU A 156 -3.16 -9.17 -17.58
CA GLU A 156 -3.56 -7.76 -17.43
C GLU A 156 -2.45 -6.80 -17.87
N ARG A 157 -1.19 -7.12 -17.56
CA ARG A 157 -0.04 -6.32 -18.00
C ARG A 157 0.16 -6.34 -19.51
N GLN A 158 0.06 -7.51 -20.10
CA GLN A 158 0.21 -7.67 -21.55
C GLN A 158 -0.88 -6.92 -22.32
N GLU A 159 -2.12 -6.87 -21.81
CA GLU A 159 -3.22 -6.11 -22.42
C GLU A 159 -3.04 -4.59 -22.29
N ASN A 160 -2.46 -4.10 -21.19
CA ASN A 160 -2.23 -2.66 -20.97
C ASN A 160 -1.02 -2.11 -21.73
N GLU A 161 -0.16 -2.96 -22.29
CA GLU A 161 1.02 -2.57 -23.08
C GLU A 161 0.76 -2.52 -24.60
N GLU A 162 -0.41 -2.99 -25.06
CA GLU A 162 -0.86 -2.94 -26.47
C GLU A 162 -1.66 -1.66 -26.81
#